data_AF-A0A8T6ERC3-F1
#
_entry.id   AF-A0A8T6ERC3-F1
#
_cell.length_a   1.000
_cell.length_b   1.000
_cell.length_c   1.000
_cell.angle_alpha   90.00
_cell.angle_beta   90.00
_cell.angle_gamma   90.00
#
_symmetry.space_group_name_H-M   'P 1'
#
loop_
_entity.id
_entity.type
_entity.pdbx_description
1 polymer ?
#
loop_
_entity_poly.entity_id
_entity_poly.type
_entity_poly.pdbx_seq_one_letter_code
_entity_poly.pdbx_strand_id
1 'polypeptide(L)'
;MKHLDDDGLRDLLDEVWRVLAPGGLALIWEFAPTGRRFLDAWNRRWLGRHVRSPQLRSGRTLLRFAQEAGFPFAIEAGLRPFLFPPVPRASILFGRPPDEA
;
A
#
# COMPACT_ATOMS: atom_id res chain seq x y z
N MET A 1 2.67 -6.29 -2.00
CA MET A 1 1.21 -6.29 -1.72
C MET A 1 0.33 -6.49 -2.96
N LYS A 2 0.77 -6.12 -4.17
CA LYS A 2 -0.08 -6.22 -5.38
C LYS A 2 -0.69 -7.57 -5.70
N HIS A 3 -0.03 -8.66 -5.33
CA HIS A 3 -0.56 -10.01 -5.54
C HIS A 3 -1.56 -10.42 -4.47
N LEU A 4 -1.65 -9.67 -3.37
CA LEU A 4 -2.59 -9.95 -2.29
C LEU A 4 -3.95 -9.40 -2.69
N ASP A 5 -4.96 -10.24 -2.54
CA ASP A 5 -6.35 -9.83 -2.47
C ASP A 5 -6.60 -9.03 -1.18
N ASP A 6 -7.85 -8.67 -0.91
CA ASP A 6 -8.19 -7.80 0.20
C ASP A 6 -8.03 -8.51 1.55
N ASP A 7 -8.24 -9.83 1.61
CA ASP A 7 -8.05 -10.61 2.84
C ASP A 7 -6.56 -10.81 3.13
N GLY A 8 -5.75 -11.19 2.14
CA GLY A 8 -4.30 -11.27 2.33
C GLY A 8 -3.66 -9.91 2.65
N LEU A 9 -4.26 -8.81 2.20
CA LEU A 9 -3.86 -7.46 2.61
C LEU A 9 -4.14 -7.20 4.10
N ARG A 10 -5.31 -7.62 4.60
CA ARG A 10 -5.65 -7.50 6.03
C ARG A 10 -4.72 -8.36 6.88
N ASP A 11 -4.51 -9.61 6.50
CA ASP A 11 -3.59 -10.53 7.20
C ASP A 11 -2.18 -9.94 7.30
N LEU A 12 -1.69 -9.32 6.23
CA LEU A 12 -0.39 -8.64 6.24
C LEU A 12 -0.38 -7.43 7.19
N LEU A 13 -1.46 -6.65 7.25
CA LEU A 13 -1.53 -5.49 8.15
C LEU A 13 -1.60 -5.91 9.62
N ASP A 14 -2.34 -6.98 9.92
CA ASP A 14 -2.39 -7.58 11.26
C ASP A 14 -1.01 -8.11 11.68
N GLU A 15 -0.31 -8.76 10.76
CA GLU A 15 1.06 -9.21 11.00
C GLU A 15 2.02 -8.04 11.21
N VAL A 16 1.90 -6.95 10.42
CA VAL A 16 2.67 -5.72 10.64
C VAL A 16 2.39 -5.16 12.02
N TRP A 17 1.13 -5.11 12.46
CA TRP A 17 0.78 -4.64 13.80
C TRP A 17 1.45 -5.48 14.89
N ARG A 18 1.45 -6.80 14.72
CA ARG A 18 2.04 -7.77 15.65
C ARG A 18 3.55 -7.61 15.79
N VAL A 19 4.25 -7.37 14.67
CA VAL A 19 5.74 -7.33 14.66
C VAL A 19 6.31 -5.94 14.86
N LEU A 20 5.54 -4.88 14.60
CA LEU A 20 6.03 -3.51 14.74
C LEU A 20 6.19 -3.17 16.21
N ALA A 21 7.41 -2.78 16.59
CA ALA A 21 7.70 -2.28 17.93
C ALA A 21 6.90 -1.00 18.23
N PRO A 22 6.64 -0.69 19.51
CA PRO A 22 6.10 0.61 19.91
C PRO A 22 6.93 1.77 19.34
N GLY A 23 6.24 2.80 18.82
CA GLY A 23 6.87 3.92 18.09
C GLY A 23 7.42 3.57 16.70
N GLY A 24 7.32 2.30 16.28
CA GLY A 24 7.76 1.85 14.98
C GLY A 24 6.88 2.38 13.84
N LEU A 25 7.50 2.57 12.68
CA LEU A 25 6.85 3.02 11.45
C LEU A 25 6.98 1.96 10.36
N ALA A 26 5.92 1.78 9.58
CA ALA A 26 5.86 0.97 8.39
C ALA A 26 5.52 1.83 7.18
N LEU A 27 6.21 1.58 6.06
CA LEU A 27 5.98 2.24 4.78
C LEU A 27 5.49 1.20 3.78
N ILE A 28 4.28 1.40 3.24
CA ILE A 28 3.83 0.66 2.06
C ILE A 28 4.03 1.55 0.84
N TRP A 29 4.64 0.97 -0.18
CA TRP A 29 4.88 1.61 -1.47
C TRP A 29 4.37 0.72 -2.60
N GLU A 30 3.47 1.24 -3.42
CA GLU A 30 2.76 0.46 -4.42
C GLU A 30 2.38 1.29 -5.66
N PHE A 31 2.20 0.66 -6.83
CA PHE A 31 1.53 1.29 -8.00
C PHE A 31 0.04 1.55 -7.74
N ALA A 32 -0.41 2.75 -8.10
CA ALA A 32 -1.79 3.20 -8.00
C ALA A 32 -2.52 3.09 -9.36
N PRO A 33 -3.86 3.02 -9.36
CA PRO A 33 -4.62 3.17 -10.59
C PRO A 33 -4.42 4.57 -11.19
N THR A 34 -4.41 4.63 -12.52
CA THR A 34 -4.30 5.85 -13.33
C THR A 34 -5.63 6.57 -13.54
N GLY A 35 -6.75 5.90 -13.21
CA GLY A 35 -8.09 6.38 -13.52
C GLY A 35 -8.51 6.17 -14.98
N ARG A 36 -7.61 5.68 -15.84
CA ARG A 36 -7.91 5.33 -17.23
C ARG A 36 -7.86 3.82 -17.41
N ARG A 37 -9.03 3.19 -17.69
CA ARG A 37 -9.16 1.73 -17.82
C ARG A 37 -8.14 1.08 -18.75
N PHE A 38 -7.86 1.70 -19.90
CA PHE A 38 -6.87 1.22 -20.87
C PHE A 38 -5.44 1.18 -20.29
N LEU A 39 -5.01 2.27 -19.63
CA LEU A 39 -3.68 2.35 -19.03
C LEU A 39 -3.55 1.39 -17.84
N ASP A 40 -4.61 1.26 -17.05
CA ASP A 40 -4.65 0.30 -15.94
C ASP A 40 -4.59 -1.15 -16.43
N ALA A 41 -5.26 -1.47 -17.53
CA ALA A 41 -5.16 -2.79 -18.17
C ALA A 41 -3.76 -3.07 -18.71
N TRP A 42 -3.13 -2.07 -19.36
CA TRP A 42 -1.74 -2.19 -19.83
C TRP A 42 -0.77 -2.36 -18.65
N ASN A 43 -0.93 -1.58 -17.57
CA ASN A 43 -0.15 -1.70 -16.35
C ASN A 43 -0.28 -3.10 -15.73
N ARG A 44 -1.52 -3.60 -15.59
CA ARG A 44 -1.76 -4.96 -15.09
C ARG A 44 -1.15 -6.02 -15.99
N ARG A 45 -1.18 -5.84 -17.32
CA ARG A 45 -0.52 -6.76 -18.26
C ARG A 45 1.00 -6.74 -18.11
N TRP A 46 1.61 -5.56 -17.96
CA TRP A 46 3.05 -5.43 -17.77
C TRP A 46 3.51 -6.02 -16.43
N LEU A 47 2.80 -5.71 -15.35
CA LEU A 47 3.02 -6.31 -14.02
C LEU A 47 2.72 -7.81 -14.00
N GLY A 48 1.74 -8.25 -14.79
CA GLY A 48 1.32 -9.64 -14.96
C GLY A 48 2.42 -10.59 -15.43
N ARG A 49 3.51 -10.05 -15.99
CA ARG A 49 4.70 -10.84 -16.36
C ARG A 49 5.50 -11.33 -15.15
N HIS A 50 5.35 -10.66 -14.01
CA HIS A 50 6.11 -10.94 -12.79
C HIS A 50 5.21 -11.25 -11.58
N VAL A 51 3.92 -10.87 -11.64
CA VAL A 51 2.98 -10.94 -10.52
C VAL A 51 1.64 -11.49 -11.00
N ARG A 52 1.15 -12.58 -10.41
CA ARG A 52 -0.20 -13.09 -10.73
C ARG A 52 -1.25 -12.15 -10.15
N SER A 53 -2.26 -11.80 -10.98
CA SER A 53 -3.43 -11.00 -10.59
C SER A 53 -3.13 -9.68 -9.85
N PRO A 54 -2.40 -8.73 -10.46
CA PRO A 54 -2.00 -7.50 -9.78
C PRO A 54 -3.20 -6.59 -9.45
N GLN A 55 -3.39 -6.35 -8.16
CA GLN A 55 -4.33 -5.39 -7.60
C GLN A 55 -3.72 -3.98 -7.55
N LEU A 56 -4.37 -3.03 -8.22
CA LEU A 56 -4.00 -1.61 -8.21
C LEU A 56 -4.90 -0.88 -7.21
N ARG A 57 -4.35 -0.50 -6.06
CA ARG A 57 -5.06 0.21 -4.99
C ARG A 57 -4.55 1.66 -4.89
N SER A 58 -5.46 2.60 -4.67
CA SER A 58 -5.11 4.02 -4.48
C SER A 58 -4.50 4.25 -3.09
N GLY A 59 -3.83 5.39 -2.88
CA GLY A 59 -3.33 5.80 -1.57
C GLY A 59 -4.43 5.81 -0.52
N ARG A 60 -5.55 6.47 -0.83
CA ARG A 60 -6.79 6.47 -0.03
C ARG A 60 -7.31 5.07 0.31
N THR A 61 -7.26 4.14 -0.63
CA THR A 61 -7.69 2.75 -0.39
C THR A 61 -6.77 2.08 0.62
N LEU A 62 -5.45 2.18 0.43
CA LEU A 62 -4.48 1.60 1.35
C LEU A 62 -4.57 2.25 2.74
N LEU A 63 -4.76 3.56 2.80
CA LEU A 63 -4.95 4.31 4.03
C LEU A 63 -6.15 3.79 4.81
N ARG A 64 -7.28 3.58 4.12
CA ARG A 64 -8.48 3.00 4.73
C ARG A 64 -8.21 1.61 5.30
N PHE A 65 -7.51 0.73 4.58
CA PHE A 65 -7.13 -0.59 5.11
C PHE A 65 -6.27 -0.48 6.38
N ALA A 66 -5.28 0.43 6.41
CA ALA A 66 -4.46 0.64 7.60
C ALA A 66 -5.29 1.17 8.80
N GLN A 67 -6.25 2.07 8.54
CA GLN A 67 -7.16 2.56 9.57
C GLN A 67 -8.11 1.46 10.08
N GLU A 68 -8.66 0.65 9.18
CA GLU A 68 -9.51 -0.50 9.52
C GLU A 68 -8.75 -1.58 10.31
N ALA A 69 -7.44 -1.75 10.06
CA ALA A 69 -6.56 -2.62 10.82
C ALA A 69 -6.14 -2.04 12.20
N GLY A 70 -6.64 -0.86 12.58
CA GLY A 70 -6.44 -0.28 13.91
C GLY A 70 -5.16 0.53 14.08
N PHE A 71 -4.44 0.87 13.01
CA PHE A 71 -3.28 1.77 13.11
C PHE A 71 -3.73 3.20 13.44
N PRO A 72 -3.38 3.77 14.62
CA PRO A 72 -3.85 5.09 15.02
C PRO A 72 -3.14 6.21 14.27
N PHE A 73 -1.93 5.95 13.77
CA PHE A 73 -1.21 6.84 12.87
C PHE A 73 -1.18 6.20 11.48
N ALA A 74 -1.79 6.87 10.51
CA ALA A 74 -1.70 6.51 9.09
C ALA A 74 -1.88 7.77 8.22
N ILE A 75 -0.97 8.01 7.27
CA ILE A 75 -0.99 9.15 6.35
C ILE A 75 -0.55 8.74 4.93
N GLU A 76 -0.92 9.53 3.92
CA GLU A 76 -0.27 9.44 2.61
C GLU A 76 1.15 10.02 2.67
N ALA A 77 2.14 9.25 2.24
CA ALA A 77 3.55 9.64 2.29
C ALA A 77 4.01 10.46 1.05
N GLY A 78 3.20 10.51 -0.01
CA GLY A 78 3.46 11.34 -1.19
C GLY A 78 4.82 11.11 -1.90
N LEU A 79 5.43 9.93 -1.78
CA LEU A 79 6.80 9.68 -2.25
C LEU A 79 6.91 9.93 -3.77
N ARG A 80 7.82 10.82 -4.17
CA ARG A 80 8.13 11.26 -5.56
C ARG A 80 9.57 11.81 -5.58
N PRO A 81 10.27 11.85 -6.73
CA PRO A 81 9.82 11.57 -8.09
C PRO A 81 10.08 10.13 -8.55
N PHE A 82 9.36 9.72 -9.58
CA PHE A 82 9.45 8.38 -10.15
C PHE A 82 9.48 8.44 -11.67
N LEU A 83 10.63 8.12 -12.24
CA LEU A 83 10.89 8.29 -13.68
C LEU A 83 10.49 7.07 -14.52
N PHE A 84 10.46 5.86 -13.93
CA PHE A 84 10.10 4.63 -14.65
C PHE A 84 9.50 3.51 -13.77
N PRO A 85 8.51 2.75 -14.25
CA PRO A 85 7.58 3.13 -15.33
C PRO A 85 6.76 4.37 -14.93
N PRO A 86 6.28 5.20 -15.88
CA PRO A 86 5.54 6.43 -15.62
C PRO A 86 4.10 6.14 -15.20
N VAL A 87 3.96 5.43 -14.09
CA VAL A 87 2.68 5.00 -13.51
C VAL A 87 2.52 5.66 -12.15
N PRO A 88 1.31 6.12 -11.80
CA PRO A 88 1.02 6.65 -10.47
C PRO A 88 1.43 5.67 -9.40
N ARG A 89 1.96 6.20 -8.29
CA ARG A 89 2.29 5.42 -7.11
C ARG A 89 1.47 5.91 -5.93
N ALA A 90 1.06 4.95 -5.11
CA ALA A 90 0.46 5.14 -3.80
C ALA A 90 1.51 4.77 -2.76
N SER A 91 1.68 5.65 -1.78
CA SER A 91 2.56 5.39 -0.64
C SER A 91 1.85 5.84 0.62
N ILE A 92 1.80 4.98 1.62
CA ILE A 92 1.27 5.30 2.94
C ILE A 92 2.33 5.02 4.01
N LEU A 93 2.37 5.88 5.01
CA LEU A 93 3.19 5.70 6.21
C LEU A 93 2.22 5.52 7.38
N PHE A 94 2.43 4.49 8.18
CA PHE A 94 1.58 4.16 9.31
C PHE A 94 2.42 3.52 10.41
N GLY A 95 1.92 3.50 11.64
CA GLY A 95 2.75 3.04 12.75
C GLY A 95 2.00 2.90 14.06
N ARG A 96 2.73 2.39 15.04
CA ARG A 96 2.24 2.24 16.41
C ARG A 96 2.64 3.45 17.23
N PRO A 97 1.81 3.86 18.20
CA PRO A 97 2.21 4.89 19.14
C PRO A 97 3.44 4.41 19.93
N PRO A 98 4.32 5.32 20.37
CA PRO A 98 5.35 4.98 21.34
C PRO A 98 4.69 4.50 22.65
N ASP A 99 5.40 3.68 23.41
CA ASP A 99 4.99 3.37 24.77
C ASP A 99 5.00 4.67 25.60
N GLU A 100 4.05 4.81 26.52
CA GLU A 100 4.08 5.91 27.49
C GLU A 100 5.37 5.77 28.31
N ALA A 101 6.23 6.78 28.21
CA ALA A 101 7.54 6.84 28.87
C ALA A 101 7.42 7.15 30.37
#